data_AF-A0A2A4UDQ9-F1
#
_entry.id   AF-A0A2A4UDQ9-F1
#
_cell.length_a   1.000
_cell.length_b   1.000
_cell.length_c   1.000
_cell.angle_alpha   90.00
_cell.angle_beta   90.00
_cell.angle_gamma   90.00
#
_symmetry.space_group_name_H-M   'P 1'
#
loop_
_entity.id
_entity.type
_entity.pdbx_description
1 polymer ?
#
loop_
_entity_poly.entity_id
_entity_poly.type
_entity_poly.pdbx_seq_one_letter_code
_entity_poly.pdbx_strand_id
1 'polypeptide(L)'
;MWQDLFSRDHMPIDVIISPEIEVAQAVIRRLEVPGAFDMVSFCDDRVRAVGVRLREDCPVVDTPLRQLTELFPDLNIIVTSIIRDGKLIIPSSDDQLLIGDNIYFVAESDHVERALSVFGRDEVEARRIIIVGGGNVGAFIAHKLIGNDAKIQIKIIEIDPEKARDIAKNIPKAIVLNGDALDVDIQKEANVKAAETIIAVTNDDKVNILSSLLAKQAGCRRAITLINNHTFGPMTYSVGIDAFVDPRQTTVSSILQHMRRGRIRSLQNLAGGAAEVLEAVALETSPLVGRPLREVRLPAGIIIGSVVRGDMVIVPRGGTIIKPDDIVVIFTRLEMIKKVEELFSVRLEYF
;
A
#
# COMPACT_ATOMS: atom_id res chain seq x y z
N MET A 1 -9.79 -5.72 -27.10
CA MET A 1 -9.47 -5.08 -28.40
C MET A 1 -8.14 -4.36 -28.41
N TRP A 2 -7.67 -3.73 -27.33
CA TRP A 2 -6.37 -3.03 -27.32
C TRP A 2 -5.14 -3.94 -27.26
N GLN A 3 -5.25 -5.14 -26.66
CA GLN A 3 -4.11 -6.07 -26.53
C GLN A 3 -3.54 -6.58 -27.87
N ASP A 4 -4.35 -6.65 -28.93
CA ASP A 4 -3.93 -7.18 -30.23
C ASP A 4 -3.09 -6.17 -31.04
N LEU A 5 -3.34 -4.87 -30.82
CA LEU A 5 -2.61 -3.76 -31.43
C LEU A 5 -1.14 -3.68 -30.97
N PHE A 6 -0.85 -4.21 -29.78
CA PHE A 6 0.47 -4.19 -29.14
C PHE A 6 1.18 -5.56 -29.20
N SER A 7 0.70 -6.46 -30.07
CA SER A 7 1.39 -7.72 -30.33
C SER A 7 2.73 -7.47 -31.03
N ARG A 8 3.65 -8.44 -30.94
CA ARG A 8 4.97 -8.39 -31.58
C ARG A 8 4.92 -8.18 -33.10
N ASP A 9 3.81 -8.55 -33.74
CA ASP A 9 3.61 -8.44 -35.19
C ASP A 9 3.09 -7.07 -35.62
N HIS A 10 2.80 -6.17 -34.68
CA HIS A 10 2.26 -4.84 -34.93
C HIS A 10 3.11 -3.73 -34.28
N MET A 11 2.82 -3.34 -33.04
CA MET A 11 3.58 -2.32 -32.33
C MET A 11 4.30 -2.99 -31.15
N PRO A 12 5.60 -3.29 -31.25
CA PRO A 12 6.31 -4.07 -30.24
C PRO A 12 6.50 -3.23 -28.97
N ILE A 13 5.50 -3.26 -28.10
CA ILE A 13 5.53 -2.68 -26.78
C ILE A 13 5.74 -3.81 -25.78
N ASP A 14 6.90 -3.84 -25.12
CA ASP A 14 7.23 -4.88 -24.13
C ASP A 14 6.43 -4.72 -22.83
N VAL A 15 6.08 -3.47 -22.48
CA VAL A 15 5.40 -3.13 -21.23
C VAL A 15 4.38 -2.02 -21.47
N ILE A 16 3.14 -2.24 -21.02
CA ILE A 16 2.07 -1.23 -21.03
C ILE A 16 1.75 -0.85 -19.58
N ILE A 17 1.86 0.43 -19.27
CA ILE A 17 1.51 1.00 -17.96
C ILE A 17 0.32 1.94 -18.15
N SER A 18 -0.81 1.64 -17.49
CA SER A 18 -1.97 2.53 -17.47
C SER A 18 -2.03 3.24 -16.11
N PRO A 19 -1.76 4.56 -16.06
CA PRO A 19 -1.83 5.34 -14.83
C PRO A 19 -3.14 5.19 -14.07
N GLU A 20 -4.27 5.14 -14.78
CA GLU A 20 -5.60 5.03 -14.18
C GLU A 20 -5.79 3.68 -13.48
N ILE A 21 -5.32 2.59 -14.11
CA ILE A 21 -5.38 1.25 -13.53
C ILE A 21 -4.46 1.15 -12.31
N GLU A 22 -3.23 1.65 -12.42
CA GLU A 22 -2.26 1.63 -11.31
C GLU A 22 -2.77 2.41 -10.10
N VAL A 23 -3.39 3.57 -10.33
CA VAL A 23 -4.06 4.37 -9.30
C VAL A 23 -5.23 3.62 -8.67
N ALA A 24 -6.11 3.03 -9.49
CA ALA A 24 -7.26 2.29 -8.99
C ALA A 24 -6.82 1.09 -8.14
N GLN A 25 -5.79 0.38 -8.56
CA GLN A 25 -5.18 -0.71 -7.78
C GLN A 25 -4.58 -0.20 -6.46
N ALA A 26 -3.89 0.95 -6.47
CA ALA A 26 -3.35 1.56 -5.25
C ALA A 26 -4.45 1.93 -4.23
N VAL A 27 -5.63 2.34 -4.71
CA VAL A 27 -6.81 2.54 -3.86
C VAL A 27 -7.35 1.22 -3.33
N ILE A 28 -7.49 0.19 -4.18
CA ILE A 28 -8.00 -1.12 -3.78
C ILE A 28 -7.11 -1.78 -2.72
N ARG A 29 -5.78 -1.72 -2.87
CA ARG A 29 -4.84 -2.24 -1.86
C ARG A 29 -5.04 -1.64 -0.48
N ARG A 30 -5.44 -0.37 -0.40
CA ARG A 30 -5.76 0.29 0.88
C ARG A 30 -7.04 -0.26 1.50
N LEU A 31 -7.98 -0.77 0.70
CA LEU A 31 -9.24 -1.36 1.20
C LEU A 31 -9.09 -2.80 1.69
N GLU A 32 -8.13 -3.56 1.14
CA GLU A 32 -7.97 -5.00 1.38
C GLU A 32 -7.67 -5.37 2.83
N VAL A 33 -6.98 -4.50 3.57
CA VAL A 33 -6.64 -4.72 4.97
C VAL A 33 -7.28 -3.64 5.84
N PRO A 34 -8.36 -3.98 6.58
CA PRO A 34 -8.94 -3.10 7.58
C PRO A 34 -7.90 -2.67 8.63
N GLY A 35 -7.98 -1.43 9.11
CA GLY A 35 -7.05 -0.90 10.11
C GLY A 35 -5.67 -0.48 9.57
N ALA A 36 -5.29 -0.96 8.39
CA ALA A 36 -4.13 -0.49 7.67
C ALA A 36 -4.46 0.75 6.82
N PHE A 37 -3.58 1.76 6.82
CA PHE A 37 -3.69 2.88 5.89
C PHE A 37 -3.02 2.58 4.54
N ASP A 38 -2.17 1.56 4.48
CA ASP A 38 -1.44 1.13 3.29
C ASP A 38 -1.07 -0.36 3.41
N MET A 39 -1.05 -1.06 2.28
CA MET A 39 -0.69 -2.48 2.24
C MET A 39 -0.08 -2.83 0.89
N VAL A 40 0.96 -3.68 0.93
CA VAL A 40 1.61 -4.24 -0.24
C VAL A 40 1.86 -5.73 -0.05
N SER A 41 1.47 -6.53 -1.03
CA SER A 41 1.78 -7.96 -1.11
C SER A 41 3.05 -8.24 -1.91
N PHE A 42 3.80 -9.23 -1.45
CA PHE A 42 5.02 -9.74 -2.07
C PHE A 42 4.98 -11.27 -2.14
N CYS A 43 5.81 -11.84 -3.00
CA CYS A 43 6.07 -13.27 -3.11
C CYS A 43 4.78 -14.08 -3.33
N ASP A 44 3.94 -13.63 -4.27
CA ASP A 44 2.60 -14.20 -4.55
C ASP A 44 1.66 -14.16 -3.34
N ASP A 45 1.66 -13.02 -2.63
CA ASP A 45 0.84 -12.78 -1.44
C ASP A 45 1.15 -13.69 -0.24
N ARG A 46 2.37 -14.24 -0.16
CA ARG A 46 2.87 -14.92 1.07
C ARG A 46 3.38 -13.95 2.12
N VAL A 47 3.85 -12.79 1.71
CA VAL A 47 4.39 -11.75 2.58
C VAL A 47 3.65 -10.45 2.32
N ARG A 48 3.28 -9.74 3.39
CA ARG A 48 2.68 -8.41 3.29
C ARG A 48 3.48 -7.39 4.09
N ALA A 49 3.70 -6.23 3.49
CA ALA A 49 4.12 -5.03 4.19
C ALA A 49 2.86 -4.20 4.49
N VAL A 50 2.67 -3.83 5.75
CA VAL A 50 1.44 -3.21 6.23
C VAL A 50 1.77 -1.93 6.99
N GLY A 51 1.11 -0.83 6.61
CA GLY A 51 1.22 0.47 7.25
C GLY A 51 0.08 0.70 8.24
N VAL A 52 0.38 0.95 9.51
CA VAL A 52 -0.61 1.22 10.56
C VAL A 52 -0.31 2.50 11.33
N ARG A 53 -1.36 3.23 11.70
CA ARG A 53 -1.26 4.39 12.58
C ARG A 53 -1.46 3.94 14.02
N LEU A 54 -0.56 4.35 14.90
CA LEU A 54 -0.67 4.11 16.33
C LEU A 54 -1.55 5.20 16.95
N ARG A 55 -2.67 4.81 17.57
CA ARG A 55 -3.59 5.69 18.29
C ARG A 55 -3.52 5.36 19.77
N GLU A 56 -4.28 6.08 20.59
CA GLU A 56 -4.34 5.89 22.05
C GLU A 56 -4.81 4.49 22.47
N ASP A 57 -5.50 3.76 21.59
CA ASP A 57 -5.97 2.40 21.78
C ASP A 57 -4.89 1.31 21.57
N CYS A 58 -3.69 1.68 21.11
CA CYS A 58 -2.64 0.73 20.76
C CYS A 58 -1.97 0.15 22.04
N PRO A 59 -2.08 -1.17 22.30
CA PRO A 59 -1.59 -1.79 23.53
C PRO A 59 -0.07 -1.76 23.72
N VAL A 60 0.68 -1.58 22.62
CA VAL A 60 2.15 -1.72 22.59
C VAL A 60 2.87 -0.38 22.42
N VAL A 61 2.19 0.74 22.67
CA VAL A 61 2.82 2.06 22.77
C VAL A 61 3.80 2.07 23.94
N ASP A 62 4.84 2.90 23.84
CA ASP A 62 5.94 3.05 24.81
C ASP A 62 6.75 1.77 25.05
N THR A 63 6.54 0.75 24.21
CA THR A 63 7.24 -0.53 24.26
C THR A 63 8.40 -0.53 23.26
N PRO A 64 9.66 -0.78 23.69
CA PRO A 64 10.78 -1.01 22.79
C PRO A 64 10.52 -2.21 21.86
N LEU A 65 10.98 -2.12 20.60
CA LEU A 65 10.73 -3.18 19.61
C LEU A 65 11.27 -4.56 20.03
N ARG A 66 12.39 -4.63 20.77
CA ARG A 66 12.88 -5.90 21.34
C ARG A 66 11.87 -6.56 22.27
N GLN A 67 11.16 -5.77 23.08
CA GLN A 67 10.15 -6.28 24.02
C GLN A 67 8.90 -6.72 23.28
N LEU A 68 8.54 -6.08 22.16
CA LEU A 68 7.44 -6.55 21.31
C LEU A 68 7.69 -8.00 20.84
N THR A 69 8.91 -8.32 20.42
CA THR A 69 9.29 -9.69 20.02
C THR A 69 9.24 -10.67 21.21
N GLU A 70 9.57 -10.22 22.42
CA GLU A 70 9.50 -11.05 23.64
C GLU A 70 8.06 -11.31 24.09
N LEU A 71 7.19 -10.30 24.01
CA LEU A 71 5.78 -10.39 24.37
C LEU A 71 4.98 -11.25 23.40
N PHE A 72 5.34 -11.21 22.11
CA PHE A 72 4.65 -11.93 21.05
C PHE A 72 5.63 -12.79 20.23
N PRO A 73 6.19 -13.87 20.80
CA PRO A 73 7.25 -14.66 20.16
C PRO A 73 6.80 -15.37 18.88
N ASP A 74 5.49 -15.67 18.76
CA ASP A 74 4.90 -16.28 17.56
C ASP A 74 4.39 -15.25 16.54
N LEU A 75 4.41 -13.96 16.90
CA LEU A 75 4.06 -12.87 16.01
C LEU A 75 5.29 -12.54 15.16
N ASN A 76 5.46 -13.35 14.11
CA ASN A 76 6.53 -13.28 13.12
C ASN A 76 6.46 -11.99 12.28
N ILE A 77 6.75 -10.84 12.91
CA ILE A 77 6.74 -9.52 12.27
C ILE A 77 8.07 -8.79 12.44
N ILE A 78 8.39 -7.94 11.47
CA ILE A 78 9.51 -6.99 11.56
C ILE A 78 8.98 -5.59 11.28
N VAL A 79 9.07 -4.69 12.27
CA VAL A 79 8.82 -3.27 12.04
C VAL A 79 9.99 -2.69 11.25
N THR A 80 9.71 -2.21 10.04
CA THR A 80 10.73 -1.74 9.08
C THR A 80 10.87 -0.23 9.04
N SER A 81 9.85 0.51 9.46
CA SER A 81 9.94 1.96 9.56
C SER A 81 8.96 2.56 10.55
N ILE A 82 9.35 3.72 11.08
CA ILE A 82 8.51 4.59 11.90
C ILE A 82 8.51 5.97 11.23
N ILE A 83 7.33 6.53 11.00
CA ILE A 83 7.15 7.89 10.50
C ILE A 83 6.57 8.73 11.63
N ARG A 84 7.41 9.59 12.19
CA ARG A 84 7.09 10.49 13.31
C ARG A 84 7.26 11.93 12.86
N ASP A 85 6.21 12.73 13.02
CA ASP A 85 6.20 14.13 12.58
C ASP A 85 6.63 14.32 11.11
N GLY A 86 6.22 13.38 10.25
CA GLY A 86 6.56 13.37 8.82
C GLY A 86 8.00 12.94 8.50
N LYS A 87 8.82 12.58 9.49
CA LYS A 87 10.20 12.10 9.29
C LYS A 87 10.25 10.59 9.34
N LEU A 88 10.91 10.00 8.34
CA LEU A 88 11.19 8.57 8.31
C LEU A 88 12.33 8.22 9.26
N ILE A 89 12.08 7.27 10.15
CA ILE A 89 13.01 6.69 11.11
C ILE A 89 13.16 5.20 10.79
N ILE A 90 14.41 4.74 10.78
CA ILE A 90 14.76 3.33 10.56
C ILE A 90 14.94 2.72 11.94
N PRO A 91 14.02 1.86 12.39
CA PRO A 91 14.00 1.39 13.76
C PRO A 91 15.19 0.49 14.07
N SER A 92 15.73 0.67 15.27
CA SER A 92 16.58 -0.27 15.99
C SER A 92 15.75 -1.03 17.03
N SER A 93 16.35 -2.04 17.66
CA SER A 93 15.69 -2.85 18.70
C SER A 93 15.24 -2.04 19.92
N ASP A 94 15.86 -0.88 20.13
CA ASP A 94 15.70 -0.06 21.33
C ASP A 94 14.73 1.10 21.11
N ASP A 95 14.34 1.35 19.86
CA ASP A 95 13.35 2.37 19.53
C ASP A 95 11.97 1.99 20.08
N GLN A 96 11.29 3.01 20.59
CA GLN A 96 9.94 2.91 21.14
C GLN A 96 8.91 3.42 20.14
N LEU A 97 7.77 2.74 20.14
CA LEU A 97 6.58 3.12 19.39
C LEU A 97 5.77 4.16 20.18
N LEU A 98 5.43 5.28 19.55
CA LEU A 98 4.68 6.37 20.20
C LEU A 98 3.31 6.58 19.54
N ILE A 99 2.37 7.15 20.30
CA ILE A 99 1.07 7.59 19.76
C ILE A 99 1.31 8.62 18.64
N GLY A 100 0.58 8.47 17.54
CA GLY A 100 0.69 9.32 16.35
C GLY A 100 1.72 8.82 15.33
N ASP A 101 2.58 7.86 15.68
CA ASP A 101 3.47 7.23 14.72
C ASP A 101 2.66 6.52 13.63
N ASN A 102 3.13 6.64 12.39
CA ASN A 102 2.75 5.71 11.33
C ASN A 102 3.89 4.72 11.17
N ILE A 103 3.65 3.43 11.43
CA ILE A 103 4.68 2.41 11.29
C ILE A 103 4.40 1.55 10.07
N TYR A 104 5.44 0.99 9.49
CA TYR A 104 5.31 -0.15 8.58
C TYR A 104 5.97 -1.37 9.20
N PHE A 105 5.30 -2.52 9.08
CA PHE A 105 5.86 -3.81 9.41
C PHE A 105 5.70 -4.79 8.25
N VAL A 106 6.57 -5.79 8.21
CA VAL A 106 6.49 -6.92 7.28
C VAL A 106 6.09 -8.16 8.07
N ALA A 107 5.14 -8.92 7.55
CA ALA A 107 4.61 -10.14 8.14
C ALA A 107 4.34 -11.20 7.06
N GLU A 108 4.28 -12.46 7.47
CA GLU A 108 3.60 -13.50 6.70
C GLU A 108 2.10 -13.16 6.61
N SER A 109 1.48 -13.41 5.45
CA SER A 109 0.10 -12.98 5.20
C SER A 109 -0.90 -13.52 6.21
N ASP A 110 -0.74 -14.77 6.63
CA ASP A 110 -1.59 -15.43 7.63
C ASP A 110 -1.46 -14.80 9.03
N HIS A 111 -0.39 -14.03 9.28
CA HIS A 111 -0.15 -13.38 10.56
C HIS A 111 -0.57 -11.91 10.58
N VAL A 112 -1.02 -11.34 9.46
CA VAL A 112 -1.37 -9.91 9.37
C VAL A 112 -2.51 -9.55 10.31
N GLU A 113 -3.59 -10.33 10.35
CA GLU A 113 -4.75 -10.04 11.22
C GLU A 113 -4.33 -10.01 12.69
N ARG A 114 -3.58 -11.03 13.13
CA ARG A 114 -3.04 -11.08 14.49
C ARG A 114 -2.10 -9.91 14.80
N ALA A 115 -1.27 -9.50 13.83
CA ALA A 115 -0.39 -8.35 13.97
C ALA A 115 -1.17 -7.04 14.14
N LEU A 116 -2.25 -6.86 13.37
CA LEU A 116 -3.13 -5.70 13.49
C LEU A 116 -3.79 -5.64 14.88
N SER A 117 -4.30 -6.76 15.40
CA SER A 117 -4.85 -6.83 16.76
C SER A 117 -3.85 -6.38 17.82
N VAL A 118 -2.57 -6.75 17.66
CA VAL A 118 -1.49 -6.33 18.58
C VAL A 118 -1.27 -4.82 18.57
N PHE A 119 -1.52 -4.16 17.44
CA PHE A 119 -1.49 -2.69 17.31
C PHE A 119 -2.85 -2.01 17.59
N GLY A 120 -3.85 -2.76 18.09
CA GLY A 120 -5.19 -2.24 18.37
C GLY A 120 -6.01 -1.94 17.12
N ARG A 121 -5.81 -2.72 16.05
CA ARG A 121 -6.42 -2.51 14.72
C ARG A 121 -7.37 -3.66 14.33
N ASP A 122 -8.40 -3.88 15.13
CA ASP A 122 -9.44 -4.91 14.90
C ASP A 122 -10.60 -4.40 14.03
N GLU A 123 -10.30 -3.62 13.00
CA GLU A 123 -11.33 -3.11 12.08
C GLU A 123 -11.92 -4.23 11.19
N VAL A 124 -13.18 -4.05 10.79
CA VAL A 124 -13.90 -5.01 9.91
C VAL A 124 -13.83 -4.52 8.46
N GLU A 125 -13.82 -5.48 7.52
CA GLU A 125 -13.90 -5.23 6.08
C GLU A 125 -15.07 -4.33 5.69
N ALA A 126 -14.79 -3.36 4.81
CA ALA A 126 -15.78 -2.39 4.34
C ALA A 126 -16.70 -3.01 3.28
N ARG A 127 -17.98 -3.13 3.61
CA ARG A 127 -19.04 -3.61 2.70
C ARG A 127 -19.85 -2.48 2.09
N ARG A 128 -19.91 -1.32 2.72
CA ARG A 128 -20.64 -0.14 2.20
C ARG A 128 -19.65 0.94 1.78
N ILE A 129 -19.46 1.05 0.47
CA ILE A 129 -18.46 1.92 -0.14
C ILE A 129 -19.15 2.98 -0.98
N ILE A 130 -18.72 4.23 -0.81
CA ILE A 130 -19.14 5.36 -1.64
C ILE A 130 -17.95 5.81 -2.47
N ILE A 131 -18.13 5.92 -3.77
CA ILE A 131 -17.11 6.43 -4.70
C ILE A 131 -17.58 7.79 -5.21
N VAL A 132 -16.76 8.82 -5.01
CA VAL A 132 -16.96 10.16 -5.55
C VAL A 132 -16.10 10.29 -6.81
N GLY A 133 -16.77 10.51 -7.95
CA GLY A 133 -16.15 10.53 -9.28
C GLY A 133 -16.30 9.19 -10.00
N GLY A 134 -17.07 9.20 -11.07
CA GLY A 134 -17.38 8.06 -11.92
C GLY A 134 -16.50 7.93 -13.16
N GLY A 135 -15.37 8.63 -13.22
CA GLY A 135 -14.40 8.52 -14.31
C GLY A 135 -13.72 7.14 -14.37
N ASN A 136 -12.68 7.02 -15.21
CA ASN A 136 -11.97 5.75 -15.45
C ASN A 136 -11.54 5.04 -14.16
N VAL A 137 -10.96 5.79 -13.21
CA VAL A 137 -10.50 5.26 -11.92
C VAL A 137 -11.66 4.76 -11.07
N GLY A 138 -12.68 5.60 -10.83
CA GLY A 138 -13.83 5.25 -10.00
C GLY A 138 -14.65 4.09 -10.56
N ALA A 139 -14.87 4.06 -11.88
CA ALA A 139 -15.54 2.96 -12.56
C ALA A 139 -14.74 1.65 -12.44
N PHE A 140 -13.41 1.69 -12.61
CA PHE A 140 -12.56 0.52 -12.46
C PHE A 140 -12.60 -0.02 -11.03
N ILE A 141 -12.50 0.85 -10.02
CA ILE A 141 -12.59 0.48 -8.60
C ILE A 141 -13.93 -0.22 -8.34
N ALA A 142 -15.04 0.39 -8.77
CA ALA A 142 -16.38 -0.16 -8.58
C ALA A 142 -16.49 -1.57 -9.19
N HIS A 143 -16.04 -1.71 -10.43
CA HIS A 143 -16.14 -2.96 -11.17
C HIS A 143 -15.29 -4.08 -10.54
N LYS A 144 -14.10 -3.75 -10.03
CA LYS A 144 -13.19 -4.71 -9.39
C LYS A 144 -13.72 -5.16 -8.02
N LEU A 145 -14.18 -4.23 -7.20
CA LEU A 145 -14.72 -4.54 -5.87
C LEU A 145 -15.98 -5.40 -5.94
N ILE A 146 -16.94 -5.05 -6.82
CA ILE A 146 -18.15 -5.84 -7.06
C ILE A 146 -17.82 -7.25 -7.59
N GLY A 147 -16.75 -7.37 -8.39
CA GLY A 147 -16.29 -8.64 -8.93
C GLY A 147 -15.65 -9.55 -7.88
N ASN A 148 -15.01 -8.97 -6.86
CA ASN A 148 -14.31 -9.69 -5.80
C ASN A 148 -15.27 -10.21 -4.71
N ASP A 149 -16.26 -9.41 -4.28
CA ASP A 149 -17.28 -9.85 -3.32
C ASP A 149 -18.66 -9.26 -3.66
N ALA A 150 -19.63 -10.15 -3.90
CA ALA A 150 -21.01 -9.79 -4.21
C ALA A 150 -21.75 -9.12 -3.03
N LYS A 151 -21.22 -9.18 -1.81
CA LYS A 151 -21.80 -8.52 -0.62
C LYS A 151 -21.42 -7.04 -0.53
N ILE A 152 -20.46 -6.57 -1.32
CA ILE A 152 -20.07 -5.16 -1.34
C ILE A 152 -21.16 -4.36 -2.05
N GLN A 153 -21.67 -3.34 -1.34
CA GLN A 153 -22.62 -2.37 -1.83
C GLN A 153 -21.88 -1.09 -2.20
N ILE A 154 -21.94 -0.73 -3.48
CA ILE A 154 -21.28 0.47 -4.01
C ILE A 154 -22.33 1.50 -4.41
N LYS A 155 -22.10 2.73 -3.95
CA LYS A 155 -22.76 3.91 -4.51
C LYS A 155 -21.73 4.81 -5.16
N ILE A 156 -22.08 5.40 -6.30
CA ILE A 156 -21.20 6.31 -7.05
C ILE A 156 -21.88 7.67 -7.13
N ILE A 157 -21.18 8.73 -6.75
CA ILE A 157 -21.62 10.12 -6.93
C ILE A 157 -20.87 10.68 -8.14
N GLU A 158 -21.60 11.09 -9.18
CA GLU A 158 -21.04 11.66 -10.41
C GLU A 158 -21.80 12.93 -10.81
N ILE A 159 -21.06 14.02 -11.03
CA ILE A 159 -21.66 15.34 -11.31
C ILE A 159 -22.18 15.43 -12.76
N ASP A 160 -21.50 14.77 -13.70
CA ASP A 160 -21.86 14.77 -15.12
C ASP A 160 -23.03 13.79 -15.39
N PRO A 161 -24.20 14.26 -15.84
CA PRO A 161 -25.39 13.42 -16.00
C PRO A 161 -25.24 12.37 -17.12
N GLU A 162 -24.46 12.66 -18.16
CA GLU A 162 -24.23 11.70 -19.25
C GLU A 162 -23.33 10.57 -18.76
N LYS A 163 -22.22 10.91 -18.06
CA LYS A 163 -21.35 9.90 -17.45
C LYS A 163 -22.09 9.08 -16.40
N ALA A 164 -22.88 9.72 -15.53
CA ALA A 164 -23.69 9.02 -14.52
C ALA A 164 -24.60 7.97 -15.17
N ARG A 165 -25.26 8.32 -16.28
CA ARG A 165 -26.12 7.40 -17.04
C ARG A 165 -25.33 6.25 -17.65
N ASP A 166 -24.14 6.51 -18.18
CA ASP A 166 -23.30 5.48 -18.78
C ASP A 166 -22.73 4.51 -17.73
N ILE A 167 -22.32 5.02 -16.57
CA ILE A 167 -21.87 4.18 -15.45
C ILE A 167 -23.03 3.30 -14.96
N ALA A 168 -24.24 3.87 -14.81
CA ALA A 168 -25.40 3.11 -14.37
C ALA A 168 -25.76 1.96 -15.33
N LYS A 169 -25.56 2.15 -16.64
CA LYS A 169 -25.73 1.09 -17.64
C LYS A 169 -24.64 0.01 -17.53
N ASN A 170 -23.38 0.42 -17.34
CA ASN A 170 -22.23 -0.48 -17.39
C ASN A 170 -21.96 -1.22 -16.07
N ILE A 171 -22.40 -0.66 -14.94
CA ILE A 171 -22.17 -1.21 -13.59
C ILE A 171 -23.53 -1.37 -12.88
N PRO A 172 -24.41 -2.29 -13.31
CA PRO A 172 -25.79 -2.37 -12.84
C PRO A 172 -25.94 -2.74 -11.36
N LYS A 173 -24.88 -3.26 -10.73
CA LYS A 173 -24.84 -3.56 -9.29
C LYS A 173 -24.51 -2.35 -8.42
N ALA A 174 -24.04 -1.25 -9.00
CA ALA A 174 -23.79 0.01 -8.30
C ALA A 174 -24.99 0.96 -8.42
N ILE A 175 -25.31 1.67 -7.35
CA ILE A 175 -26.29 2.76 -7.40
C ILE A 175 -25.54 4.04 -7.80
N VAL A 176 -25.95 4.68 -8.88
CA VAL A 176 -25.33 5.94 -9.34
C VAL A 176 -26.24 7.10 -8.98
N LEU A 177 -25.70 8.06 -8.26
CA LEU A 177 -26.33 9.33 -7.90
C LEU A 177 -25.73 10.43 -8.76
N ASN A 178 -26.57 11.16 -9.48
CA ASN A 178 -26.12 12.33 -10.22
C ASN A 178 -26.21 13.57 -9.33
N GLY A 179 -25.08 14.19 -9.02
CA GLY A 179 -25.03 15.36 -8.15
C GLY A 179 -23.62 15.79 -7.77
N ASP A 180 -23.51 16.95 -7.14
CA ASP A 180 -22.25 17.44 -6.58
C ASP A 180 -21.95 16.74 -5.25
N ALA A 181 -20.74 16.19 -5.11
CA ALA A 181 -20.32 15.54 -3.88
C ALA A 181 -20.04 16.52 -2.72
N LEU A 182 -19.97 17.83 -3.01
CA LEU A 182 -19.92 18.89 -2.01
C LEU A 182 -21.32 19.27 -1.50
N ASP A 183 -22.38 18.81 -2.17
CA ASP A 183 -23.75 18.96 -1.69
C ASP A 183 -24.03 17.95 -0.57
N VAL A 184 -24.37 18.49 0.60
CA VAL A 184 -24.67 17.71 1.80
C VAL A 184 -25.91 16.84 1.62
N ASP A 185 -26.89 17.27 0.81
CA ASP A 185 -28.10 16.49 0.59
C ASP A 185 -27.84 15.29 -0.35
N ILE A 186 -26.95 15.43 -1.33
CA ILE A 186 -26.44 14.31 -2.13
C ILE A 186 -25.66 13.31 -1.26
N GLN A 187 -24.81 13.79 -0.35
CA GLN A 187 -24.10 12.93 0.61
C GLN A 187 -25.05 12.18 1.57
N LYS A 188 -26.15 12.83 1.98
CA LYS A 188 -27.21 12.17 2.78
C LYS A 188 -27.94 11.10 1.98
N GLU A 189 -28.29 11.37 0.72
CA GLU A 189 -28.92 10.39 -0.19
C GLU A 189 -28.00 9.18 -0.45
N ALA A 190 -26.70 9.45 -0.58
CA ALA A 190 -25.66 8.42 -0.63
C ALA A 190 -25.54 7.65 0.70
N ASN A 191 -26.16 8.10 1.79
CA ASN A 191 -26.14 7.48 3.11
C ASN A 191 -24.71 7.38 3.70
N VAL A 192 -23.93 8.46 3.54
CA VAL A 192 -22.52 8.53 3.92
C VAL A 192 -22.29 8.27 5.41
N LYS A 193 -23.24 8.64 6.26
CA LYS A 193 -23.20 8.35 7.70
C LYS A 193 -23.09 6.85 8.01
N ALA A 194 -23.67 6.00 7.17
CA ALA A 194 -23.63 4.54 7.35
C ALA A 194 -22.55 3.87 6.49
N ALA A 195 -21.83 4.63 5.66
CA ALA A 195 -20.77 4.11 4.82
C ALA A 195 -19.53 3.80 5.66
N GLU A 196 -18.91 2.66 5.36
CA GLU A 196 -17.65 2.27 5.98
C GLU A 196 -16.47 3.00 5.32
N THR A 197 -16.51 3.18 4.01
CA THR A 197 -15.46 3.90 3.30
C THR A 197 -16.03 4.83 2.24
N ILE A 198 -15.52 6.06 2.20
CA ILE A 198 -15.65 6.96 1.05
C ILE A 198 -14.32 7.00 0.27
N ILE A 199 -14.41 6.97 -1.05
CA ILE A 199 -13.29 6.99 -1.98
C ILE A 199 -13.50 8.16 -2.92
N ALA A 200 -12.69 9.20 -2.83
CA ALA A 200 -12.82 10.37 -3.69
C ALA A 200 -11.71 10.41 -4.74
N VAL A 201 -12.08 10.19 -6.00
CA VAL A 201 -11.19 9.94 -7.15
C VAL A 201 -11.56 10.79 -8.37
N THR A 202 -12.03 12.02 -8.13
CA THR A 202 -12.26 13.01 -9.19
C THR A 202 -10.93 13.61 -9.67
N ASN A 203 -11.00 14.40 -10.74
CA ASN A 203 -9.85 15.13 -11.27
C ASN A 203 -9.50 16.40 -10.47
N ASP A 204 -10.28 16.78 -9.45
CA ASP A 204 -10.03 17.96 -8.62
C ASP A 204 -9.69 17.58 -7.17
N ASP A 205 -8.46 17.87 -6.75
CA ASP A 205 -7.98 17.63 -5.39
C ASP A 205 -8.87 18.31 -4.33
N LYS A 206 -9.42 19.50 -4.62
CA LYS A 206 -10.29 20.22 -3.68
C LYS A 206 -11.60 19.48 -3.48
N VAL A 207 -12.21 18.98 -4.55
CA VAL A 207 -13.42 18.16 -4.47
C VAL A 207 -13.13 16.88 -3.70
N ASN A 208 -12.00 16.22 -3.99
CA ASN A 208 -11.62 14.98 -3.32
C ASN A 208 -11.42 15.17 -1.81
N ILE A 209 -10.67 16.20 -1.41
CA ILE A 209 -10.42 16.51 0.00
C ILE A 209 -11.70 16.94 0.70
N LEU A 210 -12.43 17.93 0.17
CA LEU A 210 -13.62 18.48 0.83
C LEU A 210 -14.77 17.46 0.94
N SER A 211 -15.04 16.67 -0.10
CA SER A 211 -16.07 15.63 -0.05
C SER A 211 -15.73 14.54 0.97
N SER A 212 -14.45 14.18 1.08
CA SER A 212 -13.95 13.23 2.10
C SER A 212 -14.11 13.80 3.51
N LEU A 213 -13.81 15.09 3.72
CA LEU A 213 -13.97 15.75 5.02
C LEU A 213 -15.44 15.85 5.44
N LEU A 214 -16.32 16.28 4.53
CA LEU A 214 -17.76 16.32 4.76
C LEU A 214 -18.29 14.93 5.17
N ALA A 215 -17.81 13.88 4.49
CA ALA A 215 -18.19 12.51 4.79
C ALA A 215 -17.70 12.05 6.17
N LYS A 216 -16.44 12.35 6.54
CA LYS A 216 -15.90 12.06 7.88
C LYS A 216 -16.71 12.78 8.95
N GLN A 217 -17.03 14.06 8.75
CA GLN A 217 -17.86 14.84 9.68
C GLN A 217 -19.29 14.27 9.80
N ALA A 218 -19.85 13.72 8.71
CA ALA A 218 -21.15 13.07 8.71
C ALA A 218 -21.17 11.68 9.40
N GLY A 219 -20.00 11.12 9.72
CA GLY A 219 -19.85 9.85 10.44
C GLY A 219 -19.32 8.69 9.60
N CYS A 220 -18.85 8.92 8.37
CA CYS A 220 -18.18 7.88 7.59
C CYS A 220 -16.91 7.43 8.31
N ARG A 221 -16.70 6.11 8.41
CA ARG A 221 -15.60 5.55 9.21
C ARG A 221 -14.25 5.85 8.59
N ARG A 222 -14.11 5.69 7.28
CA ARG A 222 -12.84 5.80 6.55
C ARG A 222 -12.97 6.65 5.30
N ALA A 223 -11.94 7.43 5.00
CA ALA A 223 -11.80 8.17 3.74
C ALA A 223 -10.48 7.85 3.04
N ILE A 224 -10.56 7.55 1.74
CA ILE A 224 -9.41 7.40 0.84
C ILE A 224 -9.54 8.46 -0.26
N THR A 225 -8.49 9.25 -0.46
CA THR A 225 -8.57 10.44 -1.32
C THR A 225 -7.47 10.43 -2.37
N LEU A 226 -7.83 10.70 -3.62
CA LEU A 226 -6.88 10.94 -4.70
C LEU A 226 -6.36 12.38 -4.64
N ILE A 227 -5.03 12.54 -4.61
CA ILE A 227 -4.38 13.84 -4.46
C ILE A 227 -3.23 13.95 -5.47
N ASN A 228 -3.38 14.85 -6.43
CA ASN A 228 -2.36 15.14 -7.43
C ASN A 228 -1.27 16.09 -6.90
N ASN A 229 -1.64 17.00 -6.00
CA ASN A 229 -0.69 17.92 -5.38
C ASN A 229 -0.03 17.28 -4.15
N HIS A 230 1.22 16.85 -4.32
CA HIS A 230 2.05 16.25 -3.28
C HIS A 230 2.15 17.05 -1.95
N THR A 231 1.92 18.37 -2.00
CA THR A 231 1.97 19.24 -0.81
C THR A 231 0.77 18.99 0.10
N PHE A 232 -0.38 18.60 -0.47
CA PHE A 232 -1.62 18.37 0.29
C PHE A 232 -1.64 17.02 1.00
N GLY A 233 -1.00 15.99 0.42
CA GLY A 233 -1.01 14.61 0.93
C GLY A 233 -0.74 14.52 2.44
N PRO A 234 0.44 14.94 2.93
CA PRO A 234 0.76 14.87 4.35
C PRO A 234 -0.20 15.63 5.27
N MET A 235 -0.77 16.75 4.79
CA MET A 235 -1.71 17.55 5.57
C MET A 235 -3.08 16.86 5.73
N THR A 236 -3.47 15.97 4.82
CA THR A 236 -4.80 15.33 4.87
C THR A 236 -5.01 14.46 6.12
N TYR A 237 -3.94 13.88 6.66
CA TYR A 237 -3.99 13.14 7.91
C TYR A 237 -4.40 14.00 9.10
N SER A 238 -4.01 15.29 9.11
CA SER A 238 -4.32 16.22 10.20
C SER A 238 -5.79 16.61 10.25
N VAL A 239 -6.49 16.48 9.12
CA VAL A 239 -7.92 16.79 8.96
C VAL A 239 -8.79 15.52 8.95
N GLY A 240 -8.21 14.36 9.28
CA GLY A 240 -8.95 13.12 9.50
C GLY A 240 -9.17 12.23 8.28
N ILE A 241 -8.49 12.49 7.16
CA ILE A 241 -8.46 11.56 6.01
C ILE A 241 -7.51 10.41 6.34
N ASP A 242 -7.97 9.17 6.14
CA ASP A 242 -7.28 7.97 6.60
C ASP A 242 -6.16 7.52 5.65
N ALA A 243 -6.31 7.74 4.35
CA ALA A 243 -5.28 7.45 3.36
C ALA A 243 -5.41 8.34 2.12
N PHE A 244 -4.30 8.55 1.43
CA PHE A 244 -4.30 9.18 0.11
C PHE A 244 -3.52 8.36 -0.92
N VAL A 245 -3.80 8.63 -2.20
CA VAL A 245 -3.07 8.09 -3.34
C VAL A 245 -2.61 9.25 -4.21
N ASP A 246 -1.32 9.26 -4.57
CA ASP A 246 -0.73 10.22 -5.51
C ASP A 246 -0.56 9.55 -6.89
N PRO A 247 -1.34 9.94 -7.91
CA PRO A 247 -1.23 9.37 -9.26
C PRO A 247 0.15 9.44 -9.88
N ARG A 248 0.88 10.53 -9.65
CA ARG A 248 2.19 10.74 -10.27
C ARG A 248 3.20 9.80 -9.65
N GLN A 249 3.20 9.70 -8.32
CA GLN A 249 4.08 8.77 -7.61
C GLN A 249 3.78 7.32 -7.97
N THR A 250 2.50 6.94 -8.02
CA THR A 250 2.09 5.60 -8.43
C THR A 250 2.60 5.28 -9.85
N THR A 251 2.38 6.18 -10.81
CA THR A 251 2.84 5.98 -12.20
C THR A 251 4.37 5.89 -12.30
N VAL A 252 5.10 6.76 -11.60
CA VAL A 252 6.57 6.72 -11.56
C VAL A 252 7.06 5.39 -10.98
N SER A 253 6.41 4.88 -9.93
CA SER A 253 6.75 3.61 -9.31
C SER A 253 6.62 2.46 -10.30
N SER A 254 5.51 2.40 -11.03
CA SER A 254 5.26 1.36 -12.03
C SER A 254 6.28 1.42 -13.18
N ILE A 255 6.69 2.61 -13.63
CA ILE A 255 7.76 2.77 -14.63
C ILE A 255 9.10 2.27 -14.09
N LEU A 256 9.47 2.71 -12.88
CA LEU A 256 10.76 2.37 -12.28
C LEU A 256 10.91 0.87 -12.03
N GLN A 257 9.82 0.16 -11.73
CA GLN A 257 9.84 -1.30 -11.58
C GLN A 257 10.41 -2.02 -12.81
N HIS A 258 10.16 -1.50 -14.02
CA HIS A 258 10.66 -2.11 -15.27
C HIS A 258 12.06 -1.65 -15.69
N MET A 259 12.60 -0.60 -15.06
CA MET A 259 13.90 0.00 -15.43
C MET A 259 15.08 -0.47 -14.57
N ARG A 260 14.81 -1.12 -13.42
CA ARG A 260 15.83 -1.38 -12.39
C ARG A 260 16.71 -2.60 -12.68
N ARG A 261 17.94 -2.56 -12.14
CA ARG A 261 18.95 -3.60 -12.31
C ARG A 261 18.94 -4.58 -11.12
N GLY A 262 19.43 -5.80 -11.36
CA GLY A 262 19.31 -6.92 -10.41
C GLY A 262 18.01 -7.69 -10.64
N ARG A 263 17.89 -8.92 -10.13
CA ARG A 263 16.65 -9.72 -10.21
C ARG A 263 15.59 -9.18 -9.24
N ILE A 264 15.27 -7.89 -9.34
CA ILE A 264 14.19 -7.22 -8.63
C ILE A 264 12.89 -7.56 -9.36
N ARG A 265 11.96 -8.23 -8.68
CA ARG A 265 10.70 -8.67 -9.29
C ARG A 265 9.59 -7.63 -9.13
N SER A 266 9.53 -7.00 -7.96
CA SER A 266 8.53 -6.00 -7.62
C SER A 266 9.09 -4.99 -6.64
N LEU A 267 8.52 -3.79 -6.66
CA LEU A 267 8.87 -2.68 -5.81
C LEU A 267 7.65 -1.81 -5.55
N GLN A 268 7.52 -1.32 -4.33
CA GLN A 268 6.48 -0.37 -3.96
C GLN A 268 7.03 0.73 -3.06
N ASN A 269 6.59 1.96 -3.32
CA ASN A 269 6.87 3.11 -2.47
C ASN A 269 6.02 3.08 -1.21
N LEU A 270 6.65 3.39 -0.09
CA LEU A 270 6.01 3.57 1.22
C LEU A 270 6.22 5.01 1.70
N ALA A 271 5.45 5.41 2.72
CA ALA A 271 5.67 6.67 3.44
C ALA A 271 5.72 7.91 2.51
N GLY A 272 4.86 7.97 1.49
CA GLY A 272 4.84 9.09 0.54
C GLY A 272 6.09 9.21 -0.33
N GLY A 273 6.82 8.11 -0.55
CA GLY A 273 8.03 8.06 -1.38
C GLY A 273 9.34 8.26 -0.61
N ALA A 274 9.31 8.33 0.73
CA ALA A 274 10.53 8.40 1.53
C ALA A 274 11.29 7.06 1.59
N ALA A 275 10.59 5.95 1.35
CA ALA A 275 11.13 4.60 1.38
C ALA A 275 10.48 3.70 0.33
N GLU A 276 11.13 2.58 0.07
CA GLU A 276 10.66 1.54 -0.83
C GLU A 276 10.76 0.18 -0.14
N VAL A 277 9.81 -0.71 -0.46
CA VAL A 277 9.94 -2.14 -0.19
C VAL A 277 9.99 -2.88 -1.51
N LEU A 278 10.93 -3.81 -1.63
CA LEU A 278 11.19 -4.54 -2.85
C LEU A 278 11.43 -6.02 -2.56
N GLU A 279 11.13 -6.85 -3.55
CA GLU A 279 11.48 -8.28 -3.53
C GLU A 279 12.57 -8.54 -4.57
N ALA A 280 13.65 -9.18 -4.13
CA ALA A 280 14.79 -9.51 -4.96
C ALA A 280 15.20 -10.96 -4.77
N VAL A 281 15.59 -11.62 -5.88
CA VAL A 281 16.11 -12.99 -5.85
C VAL A 281 17.59 -12.95 -5.47
N ALA A 282 17.96 -13.64 -4.40
CA ALA A 282 19.34 -13.78 -3.96
C ALA A 282 20.14 -14.63 -4.96
N LEU A 283 21.05 -14.00 -5.70
CA LEU A 283 21.95 -14.68 -6.62
C LEU A 283 23.11 -15.34 -5.88
N GLU A 284 23.66 -16.42 -6.41
CA GLU A 284 24.85 -17.10 -5.85
C GLU A 284 26.03 -16.14 -5.60
N THR A 285 26.19 -15.13 -6.47
CA THR A 285 27.25 -14.12 -6.39
C THR A 285 26.95 -12.97 -5.42
N SER A 286 25.77 -12.96 -4.81
CA SER A 286 25.37 -11.89 -3.88
C SER A 286 26.22 -11.94 -2.60
N PRO A 287 26.69 -10.79 -2.09
CA PRO A 287 27.38 -10.73 -0.79
C PRO A 287 26.48 -11.12 0.39
N LEU A 288 25.16 -11.27 0.19
CA LEU A 288 24.21 -11.71 1.19
C LEU A 288 24.17 -13.24 1.36
N VAL A 289 24.62 -13.99 0.37
CA VAL A 289 24.48 -15.45 0.32
C VAL A 289 25.61 -16.15 1.10
N GLY A 290 25.23 -17.20 1.83
CA GLY A 290 26.18 -18.15 2.44
C GLY A 290 26.79 -17.70 3.77
N ARG A 291 26.39 -16.55 4.32
CA ARG A 291 26.84 -16.06 5.64
C ARG A 291 25.66 -15.71 6.55
N PRO A 292 25.81 -15.82 7.88
CA PRO A 292 24.81 -15.33 8.82
C PRO A 292 24.58 -13.82 8.65
N LEU A 293 23.33 -13.36 8.70
CA LEU A 293 22.97 -11.95 8.50
C LEU A 293 23.70 -10.98 9.43
N ARG A 294 24.01 -11.39 10.67
CA ARG A 294 24.79 -10.56 11.63
C ARG A 294 26.21 -10.24 11.14
N GLU A 295 26.76 -11.06 10.25
CA GLU A 295 28.10 -10.88 9.67
C GLU A 295 28.05 -10.06 8.37
N VAL A 296 26.86 -9.88 7.80
CA VAL A 296 26.66 -9.06 6.62
C VAL A 296 26.56 -7.59 7.03
N ARG A 297 27.43 -6.75 6.47
CA ARG A 297 27.40 -5.30 6.68
C ARG A 297 26.33 -4.66 5.79
N LEU A 298 25.08 -4.67 6.24
CA LEU A 298 24.02 -3.93 5.58
C LEU A 298 24.22 -2.42 5.79
N PRO A 299 24.14 -1.60 4.72
CA PRO A 299 24.17 -0.15 4.86
C PRO A 299 23.04 0.38 5.75
N ALA A 300 23.30 1.46 6.49
CA ALA A 300 22.28 2.12 7.30
C ALA A 300 21.09 2.55 6.44
N GLY A 301 19.87 2.21 6.88
CA GLY A 301 18.64 2.48 6.13
C GLY A 301 18.17 1.37 5.21
N ILE A 302 18.76 0.18 5.31
CA ILE A 302 18.26 -1.06 4.69
C ILE A 302 17.90 -2.05 5.80
N ILE A 303 16.70 -2.65 5.71
CA ILE A 303 16.22 -3.71 6.60
C ILE A 303 15.75 -4.88 5.75
N ILE A 304 16.17 -6.09 6.10
CA ILE A 304 15.60 -7.32 5.53
C ILE A 304 14.33 -7.64 6.32
N GLY A 305 13.17 -7.54 5.66
CA GLY A 305 11.87 -7.76 6.29
C GLY A 305 11.47 -9.23 6.31
N SER A 306 11.78 -9.99 5.27
CA SER A 306 11.55 -11.44 5.22
C SER A 306 12.45 -12.14 4.21
N VAL A 307 12.59 -13.45 4.37
CA VAL A 307 13.21 -14.35 3.38
C VAL A 307 12.20 -15.43 3.04
N VAL A 308 11.90 -15.63 1.77
CA VAL A 308 11.00 -16.67 1.28
C VAL A 308 11.82 -17.75 0.59
N ARG A 309 11.75 -18.98 1.09
CA ARG A 309 12.47 -20.14 0.58
C ARG A 309 11.47 -21.22 0.16
N GLY A 310 11.25 -21.34 -1.13
CA GLY A 310 10.12 -22.13 -1.64
C GLY A 310 8.81 -21.54 -1.12
N ASP A 311 8.07 -22.32 -0.33
CA ASP A 311 6.80 -21.89 0.27
C ASP A 311 6.93 -21.40 1.71
N MET A 312 8.13 -21.48 2.31
CA MET A 312 8.33 -21.07 3.69
C MET A 312 8.72 -19.59 3.80
N VAL A 313 7.95 -18.83 4.57
CA VAL A 313 8.32 -17.48 5.01
C VAL A 313 9.21 -17.56 6.25
N ILE A 314 10.38 -16.94 6.19
CA ILE A 314 11.37 -16.92 7.26
C ILE A 314 11.55 -15.48 7.73
N VAL A 315 11.29 -15.25 9.02
CA VAL A 315 11.64 -13.98 9.67
C VAL A 315 13.15 -13.93 9.91
N PRO A 316 13.88 -12.99 9.28
CA PRO A 316 15.32 -12.91 9.39
C PRO A 316 15.74 -12.54 10.82
N ARG A 317 16.68 -13.30 11.36
CA ARG A 317 17.39 -13.01 12.60
C ARG A 317 18.89 -12.96 12.31
N GLY A 318 19.70 -12.53 13.28
CA GLY A 318 21.15 -12.43 13.08
C GLY A 318 21.84 -13.74 12.66
N GLY A 319 21.26 -14.90 13.00
CA GLY A 319 21.75 -16.22 12.59
C GLY A 319 21.21 -16.74 11.26
N THR A 320 20.23 -16.06 10.64
CA THR A 320 19.65 -16.49 9.37
C THR A 320 20.70 -16.45 8.28
N ILE A 321 20.79 -17.52 7.49
CA ILE A 321 21.68 -17.64 6.34
C ILE A 321 20.82 -17.64 5.08
N ILE A 322 21.03 -16.64 4.21
CA ILE A 322 20.41 -16.55 2.90
C ILE A 322 21.11 -17.54 1.96
N LYS A 323 20.30 -18.30 1.21
CA LYS A 323 20.74 -19.26 0.22
C LYS A 323 20.50 -18.70 -1.19
N PRO A 324 21.20 -19.24 -2.21
CA PRO A 324 20.84 -18.97 -3.60
C PRO A 324 19.36 -19.24 -3.85
N ASP A 325 18.76 -18.40 -4.70
CA ASP A 325 17.35 -18.43 -5.12
C ASP A 325 16.31 -18.13 -4.04
N ASP A 326 16.73 -17.86 -2.80
CA ASP A 326 15.85 -17.25 -1.80
C ASP A 326 15.31 -15.91 -2.34
N ILE A 327 14.03 -15.63 -2.10
CA ILE A 327 13.45 -14.32 -2.39
C ILE A 327 13.52 -13.50 -1.11
N VAL A 328 14.14 -12.32 -1.18
CA VAL A 328 14.37 -11.45 -0.02
C VAL A 328 13.48 -10.22 -0.15
N VAL A 329 12.62 -9.97 0.84
CA VAL A 329 11.83 -8.74 0.93
C VAL A 329 12.61 -7.72 1.75
N ILE A 330 12.86 -6.56 1.16
CA ILE A 330 13.80 -5.57 1.67
C ILE A 330 13.12 -4.23 1.73
N PHE A 331 13.18 -3.61 2.90
CA PHE A 331 12.88 -2.21 3.08
C PHE A 331 14.15 -1.38 2.90
N THR A 332 14.06 -0.27 2.19
CA THR A 332 15.18 0.66 1.99
C THR A 332 14.70 2.11 1.95
N ARG A 333 15.52 3.03 2.47
CA ARG A 333 15.38 4.45 2.15
C ARG A 333 15.57 4.66 0.65
N LEU A 334 14.84 5.62 0.06
CA LEU A 334 14.90 5.88 -1.37
C LEU A 334 16.33 6.20 -1.86
N GLU A 335 17.10 6.96 -1.08
CA GLU A 335 18.49 7.33 -1.38
C GLU A 335 19.47 6.15 -1.40
N MET A 336 19.11 5.03 -0.78
CA MET A 336 19.96 3.84 -0.61
C MET A 336 19.74 2.78 -1.69
N ILE A 337 18.83 3.06 -2.62
CA ILE A 337 18.34 2.06 -3.56
C ILE A 337 19.42 1.46 -4.47
N LYS A 338 20.34 2.29 -4.96
CA LYS A 338 21.46 1.82 -5.79
C LYS A 338 22.34 0.81 -5.07
N LYS A 339 22.51 0.98 -3.75
CA LYS A 339 23.25 0.00 -2.94
C LYS A 339 22.49 -1.31 -2.81
N VAL A 340 21.16 -1.27 -2.74
CA VAL A 340 20.35 -2.51 -2.79
C VAL A 340 20.51 -3.18 -4.15
N GLU A 341 20.42 -2.45 -5.26
CA GLU A 341 20.67 -3.02 -6.59
C GLU A 341 22.05 -3.68 -6.69
N GLU A 342 23.10 -3.06 -6.14
CA GLU A 342 24.44 -3.63 -6.08
C GLU A 342 24.50 -4.96 -5.30
N LEU A 343 23.78 -5.07 -4.18
CA LEU A 343 23.70 -6.32 -3.39
C LEU A 343 23.07 -7.49 -4.16
N PHE A 344 22.22 -7.21 -5.15
CA PHE A 344 21.50 -8.20 -5.95
C PHE A 344 21.91 -8.22 -7.43
N SER A 345 22.92 -7.44 -7.80
CA SER A 345 23.51 -7.42 -9.13
C SER A 345 24.51 -8.56 -9.29
N VAL A 346 24.65 -9.04 -10.52
CA VAL A 346 25.73 -9.96 -10.89
C VAL A 346 27.05 -9.19 -10.83
N ARG A 347 27.98 -9.59 -9.97
CA ARG A 347 29.36 -9.09 -10.08
C ARG A 347 29.96 -9.66 -11.36
N LEU A 348 30.35 -8.77 -12.27
CA LEU A 348 31.01 -9.08 -13.54
C LEU A 348 32.36 -9.81 -13.40
N GLU A 349 32.89 -9.95 -12.18
CA GLU A 349 34.18 -10.61 -11.88
C GLU A 349 34.17 -12.15 -12.07
N TYR A 350 33.08 -12.73 -12.58
CA TYR A 350 32.93 -14.18 -12.83
C TYR A 350 32.81 -14.54 -14.32
N PHE A 351 33.15 -13.63 -15.24
CA PHE A 351 33.31 -13.90 -16.67
C PHE A 351 34.73 -13.64 -17.15
#